data_AF-A0A6I2RSF7-F1
#
_entry.id   AF-A0A6I2RSF7-F1
#
_cell.length_a   1.000
_cell.length_b   1.000
_cell.length_c   1.000
_cell.angle_alpha   90.00
_cell.angle_beta   90.00
_cell.angle_gamma   90.00
#
_symmetry.space_group_name_H-M   'P 1'
#
loop_
_entity.id
_entity.type
_entity.pdbx_description
1 polymer ?
#
loop_
_entity_poly.entity_id
_entity_poly.type
_entity_poly.pdbx_seq_one_letter_code
_entity_poly.pdbx_strand_id
1 'polypeptide(L)'
;MDETLEKKSGGTRTLNALFLIISICFVMFHMYTALFGAFPGVIQKGIHLGFVLALFFLGEMMVKDASLPRKLFSLVMLVGGILGAGYFVVIDDNMQDRLGLM
;
A
#
# COMPACT_ATOMS: atom_id res chain seq x y z
N MET A 1 -1.99 -34.54 -9.21
CA MET A 1 -2.97 -33.43 -9.25
C MET A 1 -3.00 -32.64 -7.93
N ASP A 2 -2.17 -33.00 -6.95
CA ASP A 2 -2.18 -32.39 -5.61
C ASP A 2 -1.25 -31.17 -5.45
N GLU A 3 -0.14 -31.08 -6.21
CA GLU A 3 0.81 -29.96 -6.12
C GLU A 3 0.21 -28.60 -6.53
N THR A 4 -0.78 -28.59 -7.43
CA THR A 4 -1.43 -27.35 -7.88
C THR A 4 -2.43 -26.81 -6.86
N LEU A 5 -2.97 -27.66 -5.98
CA LEU A 5 -3.92 -27.27 -4.94
C LEU A 5 -3.20 -26.75 -3.69
N GLU A 6 -2.06 -27.35 -3.33
CA GLU A 6 -1.26 -26.90 -2.18
C GLU A 6 -0.66 -25.50 -2.41
N LYS A 7 -0.15 -25.23 -3.62
CA LYS A 7 0.38 -23.91 -4.00
C LYS A 7 -0.69 -22.80 -3.99
N LYS A 8 -1.93 -23.12 -4.35
CA LYS A 8 -3.07 -22.18 -4.32
C LYS A 8 -3.52 -21.85 -2.89
N SER A 9 -3.44 -22.84 -2.00
CA SER A 9 -3.75 -22.70 -0.56
C SER A 9 -2.68 -21.88 0.17
N GLY A 10 -1.40 -22.17 -0.08
CA GLY A 10 -0.27 -21.43 0.51
C GLY A 10 -0.22 -19.96 0.09
N GLY A 11 -0.39 -19.68 -1.21
CA GLY A 11 -0.36 -18.30 -1.73
C GLY A 11 -1.43 -17.39 -1.14
N THR A 12 -2.63 -17.92 -0.88
CA THR A 12 -3.73 -17.16 -0.29
C THR A 12 -3.45 -16.84 1.18
N ARG A 13 -2.82 -17.77 1.92
CA ARG A 13 -2.39 -17.53 3.32
C ARG A 13 -1.34 -16.44 3.42
N THR A 14 -0.35 -16.43 2.53
CA THR A 14 0.70 -15.39 2.51
C THR A 14 0.14 -14.01 2.19
N LEU A 15 -0.78 -13.91 1.21
CA LEU A 15 -1.45 -12.65 0.88
C LEU A 15 -2.29 -12.11 2.05
N ASN A 16 -3.04 -12.99 2.72
CA ASN A 16 -3.80 -12.62 3.92
C ASN A 16 -2.89 -12.14 5.05
N ALA A 17 -1.77 -12.81 5.29
CA ALA A 17 -0.79 -12.41 6.31
C ALA A 17 -0.17 -11.05 5.96
N LEU A 18 0.20 -10.83 4.71
CA LEU A 18 0.76 -9.55 4.25
C LEU A 18 -0.27 -8.42 4.38
N PHE A 19 -1.53 -8.66 4.00
CA PHE A 19 -2.63 -7.71 4.18
C PHE A 19 -2.83 -7.34 5.65
N LEU A 20 -2.80 -8.32 6.55
CA LEU A 20 -2.89 -8.10 7.99
C LEU A 20 -1.74 -7.22 8.49
N ILE A 21 -0.50 -7.54 8.13
CA ILE A 21 0.69 -6.80 8.55
C ILE A 21 0.61 -5.34 8.08
N ILE A 22 0.28 -5.11 6.81
CA ILE A 22 0.15 -3.75 6.25
C ILE A 22 -0.99 -2.99 6.95
N SER A 23 -2.11 -3.66 7.25
CA SER A 23 -3.23 -3.05 7.98
C SER A 23 -2.82 -2.62 9.40
N ILE A 24 -2.06 -3.45 10.10
CA ILE A 24 -1.53 -3.13 11.43
C ILE A 24 -0.57 -1.93 11.34
N CYS A 25 0.35 -1.92 10.37
CA CYS A 25 1.24 -0.79 10.13
C CYS A 25 0.48 0.51 9.85
N PHE A 26 -0.60 0.45 9.05
CA PHE A 26 -1.44 1.60 8.75
C PHE A 26 -2.13 2.17 9.99
N VAL A 27 -2.67 1.30 10.85
CA VAL A 27 -3.30 1.72 12.11
C VAL A 27 -2.26 2.30 13.07
N MET A 28 -1.08 1.67 13.18
CA MET A 28 0.02 2.20 14.00
C MET A 28 0.48 3.58 13.53
N PHE A 29 0.55 3.80 12.21
CA PHE A 29 0.86 5.12 11.66
C PHE A 29 -0.18 6.16 12.08
N HIS A 30 -1.48 5.84 12.02
CA HIS A 30 -2.53 6.75 12.48
C HIS A 30 -2.44 7.04 13.97
N MET A 31 -2.24 6.01 14.80
CA MET A 31 -2.06 6.16 16.24
C MET A 31 -0.85 7.03 16.57
N TYR A 32 0.27 6.85 15.87
CA TYR A 32 1.47 7.68 16.02
C TYR A 32 1.17 9.16 15.69
N THR A 33 0.55 9.43 14.53
CA THR A 33 0.19 10.81 14.14
C THR A 33 -0.87 11.44 15.06
N ALA A 34 -1.75 10.65 15.68
CA ALA A 34 -2.73 11.13 16.63
C ALA A 34 -2.10 11.50 17.99
N LEU A 35 -1.05 10.79 18.41
CA LEU A 35 -0.37 11.01 19.70
C LEU A 35 0.71 12.09 19.63
N PHE A 36 1.53 12.11 18.56
CA PHE A 36 2.66 13.02 18.43
C PHE A 36 2.36 14.28 17.59
N GLY A 37 1.19 14.33 16.96
CA GLY A 37 0.79 15.42 16.08
C GLY A 37 0.94 15.06 14.60
N ALA A 38 0.20 15.80 13.77
CA ALA A 38 0.23 15.67 12.32
C ALA A 38 1.58 16.12 11.76
N PHE A 39 2.17 15.33 10.85
CA PHE A 39 3.37 15.78 10.13
C PHE A 39 3.00 17.00 9.27
N PRO A 40 3.75 18.11 9.35
CA PRO A 40 3.49 19.27 8.50
C PRO A 40 3.73 18.93 7.02
N GLY A 41 2.91 19.51 6.14
CA GLY A 41 3.05 19.37 4.70
C GLY A 41 2.20 18.26 4.05
N VAL A 42 2.66 17.76 2.90
CA VAL A 42 1.90 16.81 2.05
C VAL A 42 2.28 15.35 2.35
N ILE A 43 3.36 15.12 3.10
CA ILE A 43 3.89 13.81 3.48
C ILE A 43 2.83 12.92 4.15
N GLN A 44 2.10 13.40 5.15
CA GLN A 44 1.11 12.59 5.87
C GLN A 44 0.02 12.04 4.95
N LYS A 45 -0.44 12.88 4.00
CA LYS A 45 -1.45 12.51 3.01
C LYS A 45 -0.88 11.51 2.00
N GLY A 46 0.37 11.70 1.58
CA GLY A 46 1.08 10.78 0.70
C GLY A 46 1.28 9.39 1.30
N ILE A 47 1.73 9.32 2.56
CA ILE A 47 1.90 8.05 3.28
C ILE A 47 0.55 7.35 3.47
N HIS A 48 -0.49 8.08 3.91
CA HIS A 48 -1.84 7.54 4.05
C HIS A 48 -2.35 6.95 2.73
N LEU A 49 -2.24 7.70 1.63
CA LEU A 49 -2.66 7.25 0.29
C LEU A 49 -1.88 6.01 -0.16
N GLY A 50 -0.57 5.97 0.10
CA GLY A 50 0.28 4.81 -0.21
C GLY A 50 -0.19 3.53 0.47
N PHE A 51 -0.50 3.59 1.77
CA PHE A 51 -1.05 2.45 2.50
C PHE A 51 -2.44 2.03 1.99
N VAL A 52 -3.33 2.98 1.69
CA VAL A 52 -4.67 2.69 1.16
C VAL A 52 -4.58 2.00 -0.19
N LEU A 53 -3.74 2.49 -1.11
CA LEU A 53 -3.52 1.86 -2.41
C LEU A 53 -2.93 0.46 -2.27
N ALA A 54 -1.97 0.27 -1.35
CA ALA A 54 -1.37 -1.03 -1.09
C ALA A 54 -2.41 -2.05 -0.61
N LEU A 55 -3.25 -1.67 0.36
CA LEU A 55 -4.32 -2.53 0.86
C LEU A 55 -5.38 -2.79 -0.21
N PHE A 56 -5.79 -1.77 -0.99
CA PHE A 56 -6.80 -1.92 -2.02
C PHE A 56 -6.37 -2.91 -3.12
N PHE A 57 -5.17 -2.75 -3.68
CA PHE A 57 -4.70 -3.64 -4.74
C PHE A 57 -4.38 -5.05 -4.23
N LEU A 58 -3.86 -5.17 -3.00
CA LEU A 58 -3.64 -6.48 -2.39
C LEU A 58 -4.97 -7.19 -2.10
N GLY A 59 -6.00 -6.44 -1.68
CA GLY A 59 -7.38 -6.91 -1.54
C GLY A 59 -7.97 -7.42 -2.86
N GLU A 60 -7.76 -6.66 -3.93
CA GLU A 60 -8.17 -7.04 -5.29
C GLU A 60 -7.52 -8.34 -5.77
N MET A 61 -6.25 -8.60 -5.42
CA MET A 61 -5.58 -9.86 -5.75
C MET A 61 -6.15 -11.06 -4.99
N MET A 62 -6.79 -10.84 -3.83
CA MET A 62 -7.43 -11.89 -3.03
C MET A 62 -8.84 -12.28 -3.53
N VAL A 63 -9.40 -11.54 -4.49
CA VAL A 63 -10.69 -11.89 -5.11
C VAL A 63 -10.58 -13.21 -5.87
N LYS A 64 -11.39 -14.19 -5.47
CA LYS A 64 -11.29 -15.59 -5.95
C LYS A 64 -11.59 -15.73 -7.44
N ASP A 65 -12.55 -14.97 -7.96
CA ASP A 65 -13.00 -15.03 -9.36
C ASP A 65 -12.41 -13.94 -10.27
N ALA A 66 -11.41 -13.18 -9.79
CA ALA A 66 -10.76 -12.18 -10.62
C ALA A 66 -9.92 -12.84 -11.72
N SER A 67 -10.11 -12.37 -12.97
CA SER A 67 -9.38 -12.83 -14.13
C SER A 67 -7.87 -12.60 -13.97
N LEU A 68 -7.05 -13.49 -14.53
CA LEU A 68 -5.58 -13.38 -14.51
C LEU A 68 -5.05 -12.00 -14.97
N PRO A 69 -5.55 -11.40 -16.07
CA PRO A 69 -5.13 -10.05 -16.46
C PRO A 69 -5.51 -8.99 -15.42
N ARG A 70 -6.64 -9.13 -14.72
CA ARG A 70 -7.03 -8.22 -13.64
C ARG A 70 -6.07 -8.31 -12.46
N LYS A 71 -5.67 -9.52 -12.06
CA LYS A 71 -4.67 -9.73 -10.99
C LYS A 71 -3.30 -9.18 -11.36
N LEU A 72 -2.89 -9.34 -12.62
CA LEU A 72 -1.63 -8.78 -13.12
C LEU A 72 -1.66 -7.26 -13.14
N PHE A 73 -2.78 -6.67 -13.59
CA PHE A 73 -2.99 -5.23 -13.57
C PHE A 73 -2.96 -4.68 -12.14
N SER A 74 -3.63 -5.33 -11.19
CA SER A 74 -3.58 -4.96 -9.77
C SER A 74 -2.17 -5.05 -9.20
N LEU A 75 -1.36 -6.04 -9.60
CA LEU A 75 0.05 -6.13 -9.19
C LEU A 75 0.90 -4.98 -9.74
N VAL A 76 0.74 -4.63 -11.02
CA VAL A 76 1.44 -3.49 -11.62
C VAL A 76 1.04 -2.18 -10.93
N MET A 77 -0.25 -2.00 -10.66
CA MET A 77 -0.77 -0.84 -9.95
C MET A 77 -0.32 -0.80 -8.48
N LEU A 78 -0.20 -1.95 -7.81
CA LEU A 78 0.36 -2.06 -6.47
C LEU A 78 1.81 -1.57 -6.43
N VAL A 79 2.65 -2.10 -7.34
CA VAL A 79 4.06 -1.70 -7.43
C VAL A 79 4.17 -0.22 -7.79
N GLY A 80 3.40 0.24 -8.77
CA GLY A 80 3.34 1.65 -9.17
C GLY A 80 2.88 2.57 -8.03
N GLY A 81 1.90 2.14 -7.22
CA GLY A 81 1.41 2.86 -6.06
C GLY A 81 2.44 2.97 -4.94
N ILE A 82 3.18 1.89 -4.66
CA ILE A 82 4.27 1.89 -3.67
C ILE A 82 5.42 2.78 -4.14
N LEU A 83 5.85 2.65 -5.40
CA LEU A 83 6.91 3.48 -5.97
C LEU A 83 6.50 4.95 -6.04
N GLY A 84 5.25 5.22 -6.42
CA GLY A 84 4.69 6.57 -6.48
C GLY A 84 4.62 7.22 -5.10
N ALA A 85 4.09 6.52 -4.10
CA ALA A 85 4.04 7.01 -2.72
C ALA A 85 5.45 7.19 -2.14
N GLY A 86 6.38 6.26 -2.39
CA GLY A 86 7.77 6.37 -1.96
C GLY A 86 8.50 7.56 -2.59
N TYR A 87 8.35 7.75 -3.90
CA TYR A 87 8.88 8.92 -4.61
C TYR A 87 8.30 10.22 -4.08
N PHE A 88 6.99 10.24 -3.81
CA PHE A 88 6.30 11.41 -3.28
C PHE A 88 6.88 11.84 -1.91
N VAL A 89 7.17 10.88 -1.02
CA VAL A 89 7.79 11.16 0.28
C VAL A 89 9.23 11.68 0.15
N VAL A 90 10.01 11.16 -0.81
CA VAL A 90 11.41 11.57 -1.02
C VAL A 90 11.51 12.97 -1.63
N ILE A 91 10.54 13.38 -2.45
CA ILE A 91 10.59 14.64 -3.19
C ILE A 91 9.79 15.77 -2.54
N ASP A 92 9.15 15.49 -1.41
CA ASP A 92 8.25 16.41 -0.73
C ASP A 92 8.93 17.74 -0.35
N ASP A 93 10.20 17.70 0.08
CA ASP A 93 11.01 18.90 0.39
C ASP A 93 11.11 19.85 -0.83
N ASN A 94 11.35 19.29 -2.03
CA ASN A 94 11.43 20.06 -3.28
C ASN A 94 10.06 20.61 -3.72
N MET A 95 8.96 19.99 -3.29
CA MET A 95 7.61 20.45 -3.60
C MET A 95 7.17 21.56 -2.65
N GLN A 96 7.47 21.46 -1.36
CA GLN A 96 7.20 22.51 -0.39
C GLN A 96 8.00 23.79 -0.68
N ASP A 97 9.25 23.65 -1.14
CA ASP A 97 10.10 24.76 -1.62
C ASP A 97 9.46 25.55 -2.77
N ARG A 98 8.90 24.84 -3.75
CA ARG A 98 8.27 25.45 -4.93
C ARG A 98 6.91 26.06 -4.64
N LEU A 99 6.25 25.58 -3.59
CA LEU A 99 4.97 26.11 -3.13
C LEU A 99 5.13 27.32 -2.19
N GLY A 100 6.38 27.70 -1.87
CA GLY A 100 6.68 28.87 -1.04
C GLY A 100 6.27 28.67 0.43
N LEU A 101 6.26 27.43 0.92
CA LEU A 101 5.91 27.08 2.29
C LEU A 101 7.13 27.00 3.24
N MET A 102 8.25 27.64 2.88
CA MET A 102 9.41 27.84 3.77
C MET A 102 9.46 29.25 4.32
#